data_AF-A0A1T4MW57-F1
#
_entry.id   AF-A0A1T4MW57-F1
#
_cell.length_a   1.000
_cell.length_b   1.000
_cell.length_c   1.000
_cell.angle_alpha   90.00
_cell.angle_beta   90.00
_cell.angle_gamma   90.00
#
_symmetry.space_group_name_H-M   'P 1'
#
loop_
_entity.id
_entity.type
_entity.pdbx_description
1 polymer ?
#
loop_
_entity_poly.entity_id
_entity_poly.type
_entity_poly.pdbx_seq_one_letter_code
_entity_poly.pdbx_strand_id
1 'polypeptide(L)'
;MSRQTMMALALGTVALAVLPLAQAAAESGPSNIDRICAAHGLAPQTADFDVCVNRVASALDHGQPGQADREAALVRSAKETCSAYGVPSSSLSYRGCVRNEIERHSAQPARYQPSAGSATKVDSYGFRYDSEGNLFDPDGYPIRPVP
;
A
#
# COMPACT_ATOMS: atom_id res chain seq x y z
N MET A 1 16.37 -38.38 -77.05
CA MET A 1 17.23 -38.91 -75.97
C MET A 1 17.12 -37.98 -74.78
N SER A 2 16.58 -38.47 -73.67
CA SER A 2 16.44 -37.75 -72.40
C SER A 2 17.74 -37.83 -71.61
N ARG A 3 18.12 -36.76 -70.90
CA ARG A 3 18.68 -36.83 -69.54
C ARG A 3 18.72 -35.45 -68.87
N GLN A 4 18.21 -35.47 -67.65
CA GLN A 4 17.83 -34.37 -66.77
C GLN A 4 19.02 -33.81 -66.00
N THR A 5 18.95 -32.53 -65.59
CA THR A 5 19.50 -32.12 -64.29
C THR A 5 18.63 -31.04 -63.64
N MET A 6 18.30 -31.31 -62.39
CA MET A 6 17.30 -30.66 -61.54
C MET A 6 17.58 -29.21 -61.15
N MET A 7 16.48 -28.51 -60.88
CA MET A 7 16.34 -27.24 -60.18
C MET A 7 17.07 -27.18 -58.82
N ALA A 8 17.61 -26.00 -58.50
CA ALA A 8 17.91 -25.58 -57.13
C ALA A 8 16.93 -24.45 -56.74
N LEU A 9 15.95 -24.79 -55.89
CA LEU A 9 15.09 -23.83 -55.19
C LEU A 9 15.87 -23.23 -54.01
N ALA A 10 16.18 -21.94 -54.07
CA ALA A 10 16.68 -21.18 -52.94
C ALA A 10 15.53 -20.88 -51.98
N LEU A 11 15.43 -21.65 -50.89
CA LEU A 11 14.53 -21.37 -49.77
C LEU A 11 15.14 -20.25 -48.93
N GLY A 12 14.65 -19.02 -49.11
CA GLY A 12 14.93 -17.90 -48.21
C GLY A 12 14.22 -18.12 -46.88
N THR A 13 14.98 -18.41 -45.83
CA THR A 13 14.49 -18.46 -44.44
C THR A 13 14.43 -17.04 -43.88
N VAL A 14 13.22 -16.49 -43.73
CA VAL A 14 12.99 -15.30 -42.89
C VAL A 14 12.99 -15.77 -41.44
N ALA A 15 14.04 -15.42 -40.68
CA ALA A 15 14.08 -15.65 -39.25
C ALA A 15 13.16 -14.62 -38.56
N LEU A 16 11.98 -15.05 -38.12
CA LEU A 16 11.22 -14.33 -37.11
C LEU A 16 11.99 -14.43 -35.80
N ALA A 17 12.65 -13.35 -35.39
CA ALA A 17 13.19 -13.23 -34.04
C ALA A 17 12.02 -13.28 -33.05
N VAL A 18 11.77 -14.47 -32.49
CA VAL A 18 10.85 -14.64 -31.36
C VAL A 18 11.55 -14.03 -30.16
N LEU A 19 11.24 -12.76 -29.88
CA LEU A 19 11.57 -12.17 -28.59
C LEU A 19 10.91 -13.05 -27.51
N PRO A 20 11.63 -13.48 -26.47
CA PRO A 20 10.98 -14.02 -25.30
C PRO A 20 10.23 -12.84 -24.67
N LEU A 21 8.92 -12.77 -24.91
CA LEU A 21 8.04 -12.07 -24.00
C LEU A 21 8.26 -12.78 -22.66
N ALA A 22 9.04 -12.16 -21.78
CA ALA A 22 9.05 -12.52 -20.38
C ALA A 22 7.57 -12.48 -19.96
N GLN A 23 6.97 -13.66 -19.85
CA GLN A 23 5.73 -13.82 -19.13
C GLN A 23 6.08 -13.30 -17.75
N ALA A 24 5.68 -12.06 -17.43
CA ALA A 24 5.41 -11.70 -16.07
C ALA A 24 4.46 -12.80 -15.62
N ALA A 25 4.98 -13.75 -14.84
CA ALA A 25 4.16 -14.75 -14.22
C ALA A 25 3.10 -13.94 -13.48
N ALA A 26 1.87 -13.98 -13.98
CA ALA A 26 0.73 -13.62 -13.17
C ALA A 26 0.72 -14.71 -12.10
N GLU A 27 1.50 -14.50 -11.04
CA GLU A 27 1.46 -15.30 -9.83
C GLU A 27 0.00 -15.21 -9.37
N SER A 28 -0.76 -16.27 -9.65
CA SER A 28 -2.17 -16.40 -9.33
C SER A 28 -2.39 -16.65 -7.82
N GLY A 29 -1.57 -15.98 -7.00
CA GLY A 29 -1.70 -15.87 -5.56
C GLY A 29 -2.04 -14.43 -5.18
N PRO A 30 -2.62 -14.20 -3.98
CA PRO A 30 -2.85 -12.84 -3.51
C PRO A 30 -1.52 -12.09 -3.44
N SER A 31 -1.49 -10.89 -4.00
CA SER A 31 -0.32 -10.03 -3.97
C SER A 31 0.07 -9.69 -2.52
N ASN A 32 1.31 -9.26 -2.30
CA ASN A 32 1.71 -8.78 -0.96
C ASN A 32 0.77 -7.66 -0.46
N ILE A 33 0.32 -6.80 -1.38
CA ILE A 33 -0.64 -5.72 -1.13
C ILE A 33 -1.98 -6.28 -0.61
N ASP A 34 -2.53 -7.31 -1.29
CA ASP A 34 -3.79 -7.94 -0.89
C ASP A 34 -3.69 -8.53 0.52
N ARG A 35 -2.55 -9.14 0.84
CA ARG A 35 -2.30 -9.73 2.17
C ARG A 35 -2.26 -8.67 3.26
N ILE A 36 -1.61 -7.53 3.01
CA ILE A 36 -1.56 -6.40 3.96
C ILE A 36 -2.99 -5.89 4.22
N CYS A 37 -3.74 -5.58 3.17
CA CYS A 37 -5.11 -5.08 3.33
C CYS A 37 -6.04 -6.11 4.04
N ALA A 38 -5.93 -7.39 3.70
CA ALA A 38 -6.67 -8.46 4.36
C ALA A 38 -6.29 -8.64 5.85
N ALA A 39 -5.00 -8.48 6.19
CA ALA A 39 -4.54 -8.54 7.58
C ALA A 39 -5.15 -7.42 8.44
N HIS A 40 -5.50 -6.29 7.83
CA HIS A 40 -6.24 -5.19 8.46
C HIS A 40 -7.77 -5.36 8.42
N GLY A 41 -8.29 -6.55 8.09
CA GLY A 41 -9.72 -6.84 8.14
C GLY A 41 -10.54 -6.11 7.07
N LEU A 42 -9.89 -5.72 5.97
CA LEU A 42 -10.55 -5.18 4.78
C LEU A 42 -10.91 -6.36 3.87
N ALA A 43 -12.20 -6.50 3.57
CA ALA A 43 -12.69 -7.61 2.77
C ALA A 43 -12.40 -7.37 1.27
N PRO A 44 -11.89 -8.37 0.53
CA PRO A 44 -11.69 -8.25 -0.91
C PRO A 44 -12.98 -7.82 -1.64
N GLN A 45 -12.82 -7.15 -2.79
CA GLN A 45 -13.93 -6.66 -3.62
C GLN A 45 -14.85 -5.66 -2.90
N THR A 46 -14.33 -4.92 -1.91
CA THR A 46 -15.02 -3.82 -1.26
C THR A 46 -14.35 -2.49 -1.58
N ALA A 47 -15.11 -1.41 -1.49
CA ALA A 47 -14.61 -0.06 -1.69
C ALA A 47 -13.39 0.26 -0.81
N ASP A 48 -13.43 -0.18 0.45
CA ASP A 48 -12.35 0.07 1.42
C ASP A 48 -11.08 -0.73 1.07
N PHE A 49 -11.26 -1.93 0.54
CA PHE A 49 -10.14 -2.74 0.07
C PHE A 49 -9.46 -2.10 -1.15
N ASP A 50 -10.24 -1.61 -2.12
CA ASP A 50 -9.68 -0.90 -3.28
C ASP A 50 -8.90 0.35 -2.86
N VAL A 51 -9.41 1.11 -1.89
CA VAL A 51 -8.72 2.28 -1.32
C VAL A 51 -7.41 1.85 -0.64
N CYS A 52 -7.42 0.76 0.14
CA CYS A 52 -6.22 0.24 0.76
C CYS A 52 -5.17 -0.21 -0.27
N VAL A 53 -5.57 -0.99 -1.28
CA VAL A 53 -4.67 -1.51 -2.31
C VAL A 53 -3.93 -0.37 -2.99
N ASN A 54 -4.64 0.69 -3.40
CA ASN A 54 -4.01 1.83 -4.07
C ASN A 54 -3.00 2.59 -3.18
N ARG A 55 -3.31 2.76 -1.89
CA ARG A 55 -2.44 3.50 -0.96
C ARG A 55 -1.23 2.66 -0.54
N VAL A 56 -1.44 1.37 -0.30
CA VAL A 56 -0.37 0.41 0.00
C VAL A 56 0.55 0.22 -1.19
N ALA A 57 0.01 0.07 -2.41
CA ALA A 57 0.80 -0.02 -3.63
C ALA A 57 1.73 1.19 -3.77
N SER A 58 1.18 2.41 -3.62
CA SER A 58 1.98 3.65 -3.66
C SER A 58 3.12 3.65 -2.62
N ALA A 59 2.84 3.28 -1.37
CA ALA A 59 3.87 3.21 -0.33
C ALA A 59 4.97 2.18 -0.65
N LEU A 60 4.60 1.03 -1.24
CA LEU A 60 5.55 0.01 -1.65
C LEU A 60 6.37 0.43 -2.87
N ASP A 61 5.76 1.12 -3.84
CA ASP A 61 6.45 1.68 -5.00
C ASP A 61 7.51 2.70 -4.60
N HIS A 62 7.28 3.41 -3.48
CA HIS A 62 8.26 4.31 -2.86
C HIS A 62 9.29 3.60 -1.97
N GLY A 63 9.26 2.26 -1.88
CA GLY A 63 10.19 1.48 -1.06
C GLY A 63 9.96 1.63 0.44
N GLN A 64 8.75 1.98 0.87
CA GLN A 64 8.40 2.29 2.25
C GLN A 64 7.45 1.24 2.85
N PRO A 65 7.92 0.01 3.15
CA PRO A 65 7.06 -1.06 3.67
C PRO A 65 6.46 -0.73 5.04
N GLY A 66 7.19 -0.01 5.91
CA GLY A 66 6.64 0.46 7.18
C GLY A 66 5.56 1.55 7.05
N GLN A 67 5.43 2.19 5.88
CA GLN A 67 4.30 3.07 5.59
C GLN A 67 3.10 2.30 5.04
N ALA A 68 3.31 1.23 4.28
CA ALA A 68 2.23 0.38 3.78
C ALA A 68 1.30 -0.14 4.90
N ASP A 69 1.85 -0.67 5.99
CA ASP A 69 1.03 -1.12 7.14
C ASP A 69 0.26 0.04 7.80
N ARG A 70 0.89 1.22 7.89
CA ARG A 70 0.23 2.42 8.42
C ARG A 70 -0.92 2.86 7.53
N GLU A 71 -0.76 2.79 6.21
CA GLU A 71 -1.81 3.14 5.27
C GLU A 71 -3.00 2.18 5.35
N ALA A 72 -2.75 0.88 5.49
CA ALA A 72 -3.82 -0.10 5.70
C ALA A 72 -4.54 0.11 7.05
N ALA A 73 -3.79 0.42 8.12
CA ALA A 73 -4.36 0.76 9.43
C ALA A 73 -5.25 2.01 9.38
N LEU A 74 -4.83 3.04 8.66
CA LEU A 74 -5.60 4.28 8.46
C LEU A 74 -6.92 4.02 7.74
N VAL A 75 -6.91 3.22 6.67
CA VAL A 75 -8.12 2.87 5.94
C VAL A 75 -9.09 2.07 6.81
N ARG A 76 -8.59 1.11 7.60
CA ARG A 76 -9.40 0.38 8.57
C ARG A 76 -10.03 1.31 9.60
N SER A 77 -9.26 2.23 10.17
CA SER A 77 -9.77 3.17 11.17
C SER A 77 -10.86 4.08 10.60
N ALA A 78 -10.68 4.58 9.36
CA ALA A 78 -11.68 5.38 8.68
C ALA A 78 -12.99 4.58 8.46
N LYS A 79 -12.88 3.31 8.03
CA LYS A 79 -14.02 2.39 7.91
C LYS A 79 -14.77 2.23 9.23
N GLU A 80 -14.06 2.01 10.34
CA GLU A 80 -14.66 1.84 11.66
C GLU A 80 -15.40 3.10 12.11
N THR A 81 -14.79 4.28 11.94
CA THR A 81 -15.41 5.57 12.25
C THR A 81 -16.68 5.80 11.43
N CYS A 82 -16.62 5.60 10.11
CA CYS A 82 -17.77 5.80 9.23
C CYS A 82 -18.89 4.78 9.47
N SER A 83 -18.53 3.54 9.83
CA SER A 83 -19.50 2.53 10.25
C SER A 83 -20.17 2.88 11.58
N ALA A 84 -19.41 3.44 12.54
CA ALA A 84 -19.94 3.90 13.82
C ALA A 84 -20.92 5.08 13.66
N TYR A 85 -20.76 5.90 12.61
CA TYR A 85 -21.74 6.91 12.22
C TYR A 85 -23.00 6.35 11.56
N GLY A 86 -23.11 5.02 11.42
CA GLY A 86 -24.27 4.36 10.84
C GLY A 86 -24.37 4.54 9.31
N VAL A 87 -23.28 4.93 8.65
CA VAL A 87 -23.28 5.13 7.19
C VAL A 87 -23.13 3.76 6.51
N PRO A 88 -24.08 3.34 5.66
CA PRO A 88 -24.03 2.01 5.05
C PRO A 88 -22.87 1.88 4.05
N SER A 89 -22.07 0.83 4.16
CA SER A 89 -20.83 0.62 3.39
C SER A 89 -21.03 0.55 1.87
N SER A 90 -22.24 0.23 1.40
CA SER A 90 -22.61 0.22 -0.02
C SER A 90 -22.92 1.61 -0.59
N SER A 91 -23.01 2.66 0.24
CA SER A 91 -23.45 3.99 -0.18
C SER A 91 -22.30 4.90 -0.67
N LEU A 92 -22.65 5.90 -1.50
CA LEU A 92 -21.73 6.98 -1.86
C LEU A 92 -21.35 7.84 -0.65
N SER A 93 -22.26 8.02 0.30
CA SER A 93 -22.01 8.75 1.55
C SER A 93 -20.90 8.09 2.38
N TYR A 94 -20.87 6.76 2.42
CA TYR A 94 -19.81 6.02 3.11
C TYR A 94 -18.45 6.24 2.46
N ARG A 95 -18.37 6.15 1.11
CA ARG A 95 -17.12 6.44 0.37
C ARG A 95 -16.62 7.87 0.61
N GLY A 96 -17.54 8.83 0.64
CA GLY A 96 -17.22 10.23 0.97
C GLY A 96 -16.71 10.38 2.41
N CYS A 97 -17.34 9.70 3.37
CA CYS A 97 -16.90 9.68 4.76
C CYS A 97 -15.48 9.12 4.89
N VAL A 98 -15.21 7.93 4.34
CA VAL A 98 -13.91 7.26 4.43
C VAL A 98 -12.80 8.14 3.84
N ARG A 99 -13.04 8.73 2.66
CA ARG A 99 -12.09 9.66 2.04
C ARG A 99 -11.80 10.86 2.94
N ASN A 100 -12.84 11.53 3.44
CA ASN A 100 -12.68 12.70 4.30
C ASN A 100 -11.94 12.35 5.59
N GLU A 101 -12.16 11.17 6.15
CA GLU A 101 -11.50 10.76 7.38
C GLU A 101 -10.03 10.39 7.16
N ILE A 102 -9.71 9.73 6.05
CA ILE A 102 -8.33 9.52 5.60
C ILE A 102 -7.63 10.87 5.38
N GLU A 103 -8.26 11.81 4.68
CA GLU A 103 -7.71 13.15 4.44
C GLU A 103 -7.46 13.89 5.76
N ARG A 104 -8.42 13.87 6.68
CA ARG A 104 -8.29 14.45 8.03
C ARG A 104 -7.14 13.83 8.80
N HIS A 105 -6.98 12.51 8.76
CA HIS A 105 -5.87 11.82 9.43
C HIS A 105 -4.52 12.12 8.76
N SER A 106 -4.47 12.27 7.44
CA SER A 106 -3.25 12.63 6.69
C SER A 106 -2.84 14.09 6.91
N ALA A 107 -3.80 14.97 7.15
CA ALA A 107 -3.57 16.39 7.42
C ALA A 107 -3.25 16.66 8.89
N GLN A 108 -3.59 15.73 9.78
CA GLN A 108 -3.17 15.81 11.17
C GLN A 108 -1.68 15.41 11.26
N PRO A 109 -0.83 16.21 11.92
CA PRO A 109 0.51 15.75 12.24
C PRO A 109 0.38 14.45 13.04
N ALA A 110 1.14 13.43 12.66
CA ALA A 110 1.03 12.10 13.25
C ALA A 110 1.07 12.20 14.78
N ARG A 111 -0.05 11.95 15.46
CA ARG A 111 -0.04 11.74 16.91
C ARG A 111 0.74 10.46 17.16
N TYR A 112 1.80 10.56 17.96
CA TYR A 112 2.45 9.39 18.52
C TYR A 112 1.45 8.68 19.43
N GLN A 113 1.00 7.51 18.98
CA GLN A 113 0.21 6.61 19.79
C GLN A 113 1.17 5.53 20.32
N PRO A 114 1.61 5.62 21.59
CA PRO A 114 2.54 4.63 22.13
C PRO A 114 1.89 3.25 22.08
N SER A 115 2.46 2.35 21.29
CA SER A 115 2.21 0.92 21.47
C SER A 115 2.57 0.53 22.91
N ALA A 116 1.80 -0.36 23.54
CA ALA A 116 2.10 -0.85 24.88
C ALA A 116 3.48 -1.55 24.89
N GLY A 117 4.53 -0.78 25.18
CA GLY A 117 5.93 -1.22 25.07
C GLY A 117 6.90 -0.18 24.49
N SER A 118 6.43 0.86 23.81
CA SER A 118 7.30 1.94 23.34
C SER A 118 7.60 2.90 24.49
N ALA A 119 8.70 2.60 25.20
CA ALA A 119 9.18 3.32 26.36
C ALA A 119 9.55 4.76 26.00
N THR A 120 8.61 5.68 26.14
CA THR A 120 8.92 7.11 26.17
C THR A 120 9.73 7.38 27.43
N LYS A 121 10.98 7.81 27.27
CA LYS A 121 11.72 8.38 28.40
C LYS A 121 11.17 9.78 28.64
N VAL A 122 10.79 10.03 29.89
CA VAL A 122 10.43 11.37 30.36
C VAL A 122 11.68 11.95 31.00
N ASP A 123 12.12 13.11 30.55
CA ASP A 123 13.24 13.80 31.19
C ASP A 123 12.82 14.47 32.51
N SER A 124 13.79 15.05 33.22
CA SER A 124 13.55 15.77 34.48
C SER A 124 12.66 17.02 34.32
N TYR A 125 12.42 17.47 33.09
CA TYR A 125 11.60 18.63 32.76
C TYR A 125 10.20 18.24 32.24
N GLY A 126 9.89 16.94 32.16
CA GLY A 126 8.59 16.43 31.75
C GLY A 126 8.41 16.24 30.25
N PHE A 127 9.46 16.46 29.45
CA PHE A 127 9.42 16.23 28.01
C PHE A 127 9.51 14.73 27.69
N ARG A 128 8.72 14.30 26.70
CA ARG A 128 8.65 12.91 26.25
C ARG A 128 9.47 12.74 24.98
N TYR A 129 10.31 11.71 24.95
CA TYR A 129 11.08 11.35 23.77
C TYR A 129 10.98 9.86 23.46
N ASP A 130 11.05 9.52 22.18
CA ASP A 130 11.22 8.14 21.74
C ASP A 130 12.70 7.75 21.70
N SER A 131 12.97 6.50 21.28
CA SER A 131 14.33 5.97 21.11
C SER A 131 15.13 6.62 19.98
N GLU A 132 14.47 7.34 19.10
CA GLU A 132 15.08 8.04 17.95
C GLU A 132 15.45 9.49 18.30
N GLY A 133 14.94 10.01 19.43
CA GLY A 133 15.22 11.36 19.92
C GLY A 133 14.17 12.40 19.51
N ASN A 134 13.03 11.96 18.97
CA ASN A 134 11.94 12.86 18.62
C ASN A 134 11.30 13.41 19.91
N LEU A 135 11.04 14.71 19.96
CA LEU A 135 10.40 15.37 21.10
C LEU A 135 8.89 15.42 20.89
N PHE A 136 8.11 15.00 21.89
CA PHE A 136 6.65 15.02 21.86
C PHE A 136 6.06 16.02 22.87
N ASP A 137 4.92 16.60 22.50
CA ASP A 137 4.10 17.42 23.38
C ASP A 137 3.27 16.57 24.38
N PRO A 138 2.56 17.19 25.34
CA PRO A 138 1.73 16.47 26.28
C PRO A 138 0.62 15.63 25.63
N ASP A 139 0.12 16.07 24.47
CA ASP A 139 -0.95 15.44 23.67
C ASP A 139 -0.41 14.35 22.72
N GLY A 140 0.91 14.15 22.67
CA GLY A 140 1.60 13.14 21.87
C GLY A 140 1.95 13.58 20.45
N TYR A 141 1.95 14.88 20.13
CA TYR A 141 2.41 15.36 18.81
C TYR A 141 3.93 15.59 18.78
N PRO A 142 4.62 15.22 17.69
CA PRO A 142 6.04 15.52 17.54
C PRO A 142 6.24 17.03 17.36
N ILE A 143 6.97 17.65 18.30
CA ILE A 143 7.39 19.05 18.27
C ILE A 143 8.64 19.21 17.39
N ARG A 144 9.54 18.22 17.42
CA ARG A 144 10.79 18.21 16.64
C ARG A 144 11.10 16.79 16.14
N PRO A 145 10.85 16.50 14.85
CA PRO A 145 11.35 15.28 14.24
C PRO A 145 12.88 15.37 14.05
N VAL A 146 13.58 14.27 14.30
CA VAL A 146 14.99 14.11 13.92
C VAL A 146 15.04 13.84 12.41
N PRO A 147 15.89 14.53 11.63
CA PRO A 147 15.99 14.35 10.18
C PRO A 147 16.52 12.98 9.75
#